data_AF-A0A1X7VLE1-F1
#
_entry.id   AF-A0A1X7VLE1-F1
#
_cell.length_a   1.000
_cell.length_b   1.000
_cell.length_c   1.000
_cell.angle_alpha   90.00
_cell.angle_beta   90.00
_cell.angle_gamma   90.00
#
_symmetry.space_group_name_H-M   'P 1'
#
loop_
_entity.id
_entity.type
_entity.pdbx_description
1 polymer ?
#
loop_
_entity_poly.entity_id
_entity_poly.type
_entity_poly.pdbx_seq_one_letter_code
_entity_poly.pdbx_strand_id
1 'polypeptide(L)'
;MARITFRKLALVFVSLISLAAIFSLHTSLWSRSSSRSNGVISRGTPINSLSSSLSPVRTRSVNKTGVSFHQQNELKPVAVPMGMINYDEWTCPPFVGYFVDDLRMHRYDWPEKPTVRMSSRAVRVITGHIYHFGARLYGYLHPPVTGLYWFSVNSSLSEGAYSIELWISRSSDPTKLVKRFNVTYAIEEKNCSKITNPIFIKLANQFIYYFEFHVKSFKAVLDIGVQVRESGIFPWDENKYVYNNKERFGNRRITESVAQSVLLLYRKEFSKFYTNRKVKGIHYLVETKDQSYGSRFLLEMDIQLENGDTMQTSEYVYLPNKKRGRLCHTLNFQWKRNINVYIVVSVKDLGEWIKHLIHNMVDIYHATNDKHFQLVIVDYSSDDIDITKELLESSLPHWKVISLEGPFSRSAGLQAGVDYASDNNSIVMTIDMHLTLPLDFIDSVRKHTIEGKMAYAPMFFKLSEGFSENNVDGYWQIGTFGLFGMFKSDWERVGGFDVINYKYRWGGEDWDLLDRVVSIGIEVFRVRPPGLFHYYHTRAGMWGFHGNKLSC
;
A
#
# COMPACT_ATOMS: atom_id res chain seq x y z
N MET A 1 4.82 15.85 -19.73
CA MET A 1 3.60 15.29 -19.12
C MET A 1 3.96 13.99 -18.41
N ALA A 2 4.32 14.04 -17.13
CA ALA A 2 4.71 12.83 -16.37
C ALA A 2 3.49 12.28 -15.62
N ARG A 3 3.06 11.06 -15.94
CA ARG A 3 2.10 10.28 -15.14
C ARG A 3 2.83 9.06 -14.62
N ILE A 4 3.27 9.13 -13.37
CA ILE A 4 3.86 7.99 -12.67
C ILE A 4 2.73 7.33 -11.90
N THR A 5 2.47 6.06 -12.17
CA THR A 5 1.63 5.25 -11.30
C THR A 5 2.15 3.83 -11.32
N PHE A 6 2.33 3.29 -10.12
CA PHE A 6 2.74 1.91 -9.85
C PHE A 6 1.70 1.40 -8.79
N ARG A 7 0.92 0.31 -8.95
CA ARG A 7 1.05 -0.99 -8.21
C ARG A 7 -0.01 -2.07 -8.54
N LYS A 8 0.31 -3.36 -8.28
CA LYS A 8 0.05 -4.64 -8.98
C LYS A 8 -1.34 -5.28 -8.84
N LEU A 9 -1.47 -6.52 -9.31
CA LEU A 9 -2.74 -7.14 -9.75
C LEU A 9 -2.91 -8.56 -9.16
N ALA A 10 -3.74 -8.69 -8.13
CA ALA A 10 -4.16 -10.01 -7.62
C ALA A 10 -5.04 -10.74 -8.65
N LEU A 11 -4.96 -12.07 -8.68
CA LEU A 11 -5.51 -12.92 -9.74
C LEU A 11 -6.19 -14.16 -9.16
N VAL A 12 -7.52 -14.24 -9.16
CA VAL A 12 -8.23 -15.40 -8.60
C VAL A 12 -8.63 -16.37 -9.72
N PHE A 13 -8.47 -17.68 -9.48
CA PHE A 13 -8.93 -18.73 -10.40
C PHE A 13 -9.72 -19.82 -9.68
N VAL A 14 -10.71 -20.37 -10.38
CA VAL A 14 -11.56 -21.50 -9.96
C VAL A 14 -11.26 -22.68 -10.89
N SER A 15 -11.10 -23.88 -10.32
CA SER A 15 -10.96 -25.11 -11.09
C SER A 15 -12.33 -25.58 -11.61
N LEU A 16 -12.44 -25.73 -12.94
CA LEU A 16 -13.60 -26.35 -13.57
C LEU A 16 -13.43 -27.88 -13.53
N ILE A 17 -14.20 -28.55 -12.67
CA ILE A 17 -14.56 -29.96 -12.85
C ILE A 17 -16.01 -29.98 -13.35
N SER A 18 -16.19 -30.37 -14.60
CA SER A 18 -17.50 -30.52 -15.24
C SER A 18 -17.95 -31.97 -15.16
N LEU A 19 -19.19 -32.24 -14.73
CA LEU A 19 -19.98 -33.36 -15.25
C LEU A 19 -21.48 -33.25 -14.91
N ALA A 20 -22.27 -33.24 -15.99
CA ALA A 20 -23.67 -33.68 -16.17
C ALA A 20 -24.76 -33.47 -15.09
N ALA A 21 -25.90 -32.95 -15.55
CA ALA A 21 -27.17 -32.87 -14.82
C ALA A 21 -28.09 -34.09 -15.11
N ILE A 22 -28.97 -34.44 -14.16
CA ILE A 22 -30.26 -35.10 -14.42
C ILE A 22 -31.34 -34.52 -13.47
N PHE A 23 -32.56 -34.35 -13.99
CA PHE A 23 -33.78 -33.89 -13.31
C PHE A 23 -34.35 -34.89 -12.29
N SER A 24 -35.07 -34.41 -11.27
CA SER A 24 -36.45 -34.85 -10.95
C SER A 24 -37.06 -34.09 -9.77
N LEU A 25 -38.35 -33.70 -9.88
CA LEU A 25 -39.19 -33.30 -8.75
C LEU A 25 -39.70 -34.56 -8.03
N HIS A 26 -39.72 -34.56 -6.68
CA HIS A 26 -40.99 -34.74 -5.96
C HIS A 26 -40.95 -34.36 -4.47
N THR A 27 -42.15 -34.02 -4.04
CA THR A 27 -42.68 -33.54 -2.76
C THR A 27 -42.42 -34.36 -1.48
N SER A 28 -42.05 -33.62 -0.41
CA SER A 28 -42.78 -33.54 0.88
C SER A 28 -42.61 -34.56 2.03
N LEU A 29 -42.84 -34.01 3.24
CA LEU A 29 -43.31 -34.60 4.52
C LEU A 29 -42.33 -35.32 5.47
N TRP A 30 -42.18 -34.70 6.67
CA TRP A 30 -42.24 -35.31 8.03
C TRP A 30 -41.21 -36.41 8.42
N SER A 31 -40.74 -36.55 9.67
CA SER A 31 -40.93 -35.80 10.93
C SER A 31 -39.82 -36.19 11.95
N ARG A 32 -39.85 -35.57 13.15
CA ARG A 32 -39.52 -36.10 14.52
C ARG A 32 -38.78 -37.46 14.63
N SER A 33 -37.94 -37.73 15.64
CA SER A 33 -37.37 -36.98 16.78
C SER A 33 -36.53 -37.98 17.62
N SER A 34 -35.62 -37.51 18.49
CA SER A 34 -35.23 -38.15 19.79
C SER A 34 -34.75 -39.63 19.82
N SER A 35 -33.94 -40.14 20.75
CA SER A 35 -32.96 -39.63 21.73
C SER A 35 -32.40 -40.85 22.47
N ARG A 36 -31.25 -40.74 23.17
CA ARG A 36 -30.72 -41.72 24.16
C ARG A 36 -30.35 -43.12 23.63
N SER A 37 -29.61 -43.98 24.35
CA SER A 37 -28.45 -43.81 25.26
C SER A 37 -27.88 -45.21 25.61
N ASN A 38 -26.74 -45.26 26.30
CA ASN A 38 -26.07 -46.46 26.84
C ASN A 38 -25.28 -47.28 25.79
N GLY A 39 -24.06 -47.78 26.03
CA GLY A 39 -23.18 -47.71 27.21
C GLY A 39 -22.80 -49.09 27.76
N VAL A 40 -21.57 -49.56 27.50
CA VAL A 40 -20.96 -50.79 28.09
C VAL A 40 -19.47 -50.54 28.36
N ILE A 41 -18.92 -51.22 29.38
CA ILE A 41 -17.61 -50.98 30.02
C ILE A 41 -16.73 -52.25 29.99
N SER A 42 -15.42 -52.11 29.71
CA SER A 42 -14.31 -52.92 30.31
C SER A 42 -12.95 -52.25 29.99
N ARG A 43 -12.25 -51.65 30.96
CA ARG A 43 -11.32 -52.22 31.98
C ARG A 43 -10.04 -52.85 31.42
N GLY A 44 -8.88 -52.29 31.83
CA GLY A 44 -7.55 -52.90 31.67
C GLY A 44 -6.38 -51.97 32.03
N THR A 45 -5.91 -51.98 33.28
CA THR A 45 -4.62 -51.40 33.74
C THR A 45 -3.94 -52.33 34.74
N PRO A 46 -2.59 -52.49 34.64
CA PRO A 46 -1.67 -52.36 35.80
C PRO A 46 -0.24 -51.84 35.41
N ILE A 47 0.72 -51.46 36.29
CA ILE A 47 0.73 -50.88 37.65
C ILE A 47 2.13 -50.20 37.89
N ASN A 48 2.16 -49.18 38.76
CA ASN A 48 3.26 -48.54 39.53
C ASN A 48 4.77 -48.83 39.29
N SER A 49 5.58 -47.78 39.48
CA SER A 49 6.61 -47.73 40.54
C SER A 49 6.93 -46.30 41.00
N LEU A 50 7.45 -46.13 42.24
CA LEU A 50 7.74 -44.86 42.94
C LEU A 50 9.14 -44.87 43.57
N SER A 51 9.81 -43.70 43.64
CA SER A 51 10.79 -43.29 44.68
C SER A 51 11.20 -41.83 44.43
N SER A 52 10.85 -40.83 45.26
CA SER A 52 11.55 -40.37 46.49
C SER A 52 13.05 -40.05 46.30
N SER A 53 13.67 -38.99 46.82
CA SER A 53 13.26 -37.71 47.47
C SER A 53 14.55 -37.02 47.96
N LEU A 54 14.69 -35.68 47.95
CA LEU A 54 15.51 -34.90 48.93
C LEU A 54 15.51 -33.38 48.63
N SER A 55 15.54 -32.58 49.70
CA SER A 55 15.69 -31.11 49.78
C SER A 55 16.16 -30.82 51.23
N PRO A 56 16.94 -29.76 51.56
CA PRO A 56 16.63 -28.33 51.36
C PRO A 56 17.87 -27.52 50.85
N VAL A 57 17.91 -26.19 50.64
CA VAL A 57 17.64 -25.03 51.54
C VAL A 57 17.30 -23.75 50.73
N ARG A 58 16.56 -22.83 51.37
CA ARG A 58 16.03 -21.56 50.83
C ARG A 58 17.08 -20.47 50.57
N THR A 59 16.85 -19.69 49.51
CA THR A 59 16.85 -18.22 49.59
C THR A 59 15.64 -17.66 48.81
N ARG A 60 15.08 -16.53 49.26
CA ARG A 60 13.89 -15.89 48.67
C ARG A 60 14.26 -15.08 47.43
N SER A 61 13.48 -15.18 46.35
CA SER A 61 13.35 -14.12 45.34
C SER A 61 11.88 -13.86 45.02
N VAL A 62 11.58 -12.67 44.51
CA VAL A 62 10.24 -12.08 44.46
C VAL A 62 9.46 -12.55 43.23
N ASN A 63 8.16 -12.85 43.42
CA ASN A 63 7.24 -13.25 42.36
C ASN A 63 7.17 -12.20 41.22
N LYS A 64 7.79 -12.49 40.07
CA LYS A 64 7.34 -11.94 38.78
C LYS A 64 6.15 -12.78 38.32
N THR A 65 4.95 -12.20 38.31
CA THR A 65 3.77 -12.81 37.70
C THR A 65 3.93 -12.84 36.19
N GLY A 66 4.40 -13.97 35.65
CA GLY A 66 4.40 -14.21 34.22
C GLY A 66 2.97 -14.28 33.69
N VAL A 67 2.60 -13.34 32.82
CA VAL A 67 1.36 -13.46 32.03
C VAL A 67 1.62 -14.50 30.97
N SER A 68 0.99 -15.67 31.11
CA SER A 68 0.98 -16.69 30.06
C SER A 68 0.26 -16.11 28.83
N PHE A 69 0.92 -16.12 27.68
CA PHE A 69 0.27 -15.82 26.40
C PHE A 69 -0.89 -16.80 26.20
N HIS A 70 -2.13 -16.32 26.34
CA HIS A 70 -3.28 -17.06 25.84
C HIS A 70 -3.15 -17.14 24.33
N GLN A 71 -3.04 -18.37 23.84
CA GLN A 71 -3.06 -18.72 22.42
C GLN A 71 -4.41 -18.26 21.84
N GLN A 72 -4.45 -17.04 21.32
CA GLN A 72 -5.59 -16.56 20.55
C GLN A 72 -5.75 -17.49 19.36
N ASN A 73 -6.98 -17.93 19.09
CA ASN A 73 -7.30 -18.67 17.89
C ASN A 73 -6.80 -17.85 16.69
N GLU A 74 -5.81 -18.37 15.96
CA GLU A 74 -5.34 -17.76 14.72
C GLU A 74 -6.54 -17.58 13.78
N LEU A 75 -7.01 -16.35 13.66
CA LEU A 75 -7.78 -15.92 12.50
C LEU A 75 -6.80 -15.98 11.32
N LYS A 76 -6.69 -17.19 10.74
CA LYS A 76 -5.88 -17.41 9.54
C LYS A 76 -6.29 -16.34 8.54
N PRO A 77 -5.35 -15.55 8.01
CA PRO A 77 -5.65 -14.57 6.99
C PRO A 77 -6.50 -15.24 5.93
N VAL A 78 -7.62 -14.62 5.53
CA VAL A 78 -8.40 -15.12 4.40
C VAL A 78 -7.48 -14.98 3.19
N ALA A 79 -6.84 -16.09 2.84
CA ALA A 79 -5.84 -16.13 1.80
C ALA A 79 -6.53 -15.85 0.46
N VAL A 80 -6.60 -14.58 0.08
CA VAL A 80 -7.02 -14.14 -1.24
C VAL A 80 -6.14 -14.90 -2.23
N PRO A 81 -6.69 -15.81 -3.06
CA PRO A 81 -5.84 -16.68 -3.86
C PRO A 81 -5.08 -15.83 -4.89
N MET A 82 -3.79 -15.59 -4.63
CA MET A 82 -2.92 -14.93 -5.61
C MET A 82 -2.44 -15.96 -6.63
N GLY A 83 -3.07 -15.90 -7.79
CA GLY A 83 -2.72 -16.67 -8.97
C GLY A 83 -1.33 -16.34 -9.48
N MET A 84 -0.87 -17.19 -10.40
CA MET A 84 0.50 -17.15 -10.91
C MET A 84 0.52 -16.62 -12.32
N ILE A 85 1.52 -15.80 -12.63
CA ILE A 85 1.84 -15.34 -13.98
C ILE A 85 2.99 -16.18 -14.51
N ASN A 86 2.87 -16.65 -15.75
CA ASN A 86 3.88 -17.48 -16.39
C ASN A 86 4.96 -16.60 -17.02
N TYR A 87 6.21 -17.01 -16.87
CA TYR A 87 7.37 -16.42 -17.51
C TYR A 87 8.12 -17.49 -18.28
N ASP A 88 8.20 -17.30 -19.59
CA ASP A 88 9.02 -18.07 -20.50
C ASP A 88 10.21 -17.21 -20.96
N GLU A 89 11.41 -17.79 -21.01
CA GLU A 89 12.64 -17.11 -21.44
C GLU A 89 13.40 -17.96 -22.48
N TRP A 90 13.98 -17.30 -23.46
CA TRP A 90 14.75 -17.87 -24.55
C TRP A 90 16.16 -17.26 -24.58
N THR A 91 17.18 -18.08 -24.34
CA THR A 91 18.60 -17.69 -24.39
C THR A 91 19.42 -18.51 -25.38
N CYS A 92 18.89 -19.62 -25.87
CA CYS A 92 19.49 -20.48 -26.90
C CYS A 92 18.45 -20.85 -27.98
N PRO A 93 18.75 -20.77 -29.30
CA PRO A 93 19.96 -20.19 -29.89
C PRO A 93 20.12 -18.70 -29.51
N PRO A 94 21.28 -18.05 -29.72
CA PRO A 94 21.39 -16.62 -29.48
C PRO A 94 20.44 -15.87 -30.42
N PHE A 95 19.38 -15.27 -29.85
CA PHE A 95 18.41 -14.49 -30.61
C PHE A 95 19.07 -13.16 -30.98
N VAL A 96 19.71 -13.12 -32.14
CA VAL A 96 20.37 -11.91 -32.67
C VAL A 96 19.33 -10.80 -32.87
N GLY A 97 19.75 -9.55 -32.72
CA GLY A 97 18.88 -8.39 -32.84
C GLY A 97 18.25 -7.91 -31.52
N TYR A 98 17.40 -6.90 -31.65
CA TYR A 98 16.89 -6.05 -30.57
C TYR A 98 15.37 -5.85 -30.61
N PHE A 99 14.68 -6.36 -31.65
CA PHE A 99 13.25 -6.21 -31.88
C PHE A 99 12.47 -7.47 -31.46
N VAL A 100 11.24 -7.30 -30.97
CA VAL A 100 10.35 -8.46 -30.68
C VAL A 100 10.09 -9.30 -31.94
N ASP A 101 10.09 -8.68 -33.13
CA ASP A 101 9.94 -9.40 -34.40
C ASP A 101 11.12 -10.33 -34.72
N ASP A 102 12.32 -10.08 -34.17
CA ASP A 102 13.48 -10.98 -34.31
C ASP A 102 13.17 -12.35 -33.65
N LEU A 103 12.44 -12.37 -32.53
CA LEU A 103 11.97 -13.61 -31.89
C LEU A 103 11.04 -14.40 -32.82
N ARG A 104 10.19 -13.70 -33.57
CA ARG A 104 9.20 -14.31 -34.47
C ARG A 104 9.82 -14.93 -35.72
N MET A 105 11.04 -14.54 -36.09
CA MET A 105 11.77 -15.18 -37.19
C MET A 105 12.16 -16.63 -36.84
N HIS A 106 12.43 -16.91 -35.55
CA HIS A 106 12.72 -18.25 -35.01
C HIS A 106 11.46 -19.11 -34.83
N ARG A 107 10.73 -19.35 -35.92
CA ARG A 107 9.43 -20.05 -35.94
C ARG A 107 9.43 -21.49 -35.38
N TYR A 108 10.59 -22.10 -35.17
CA TYR A 108 10.72 -23.44 -34.58
C TYR A 108 10.88 -23.44 -33.05
N ASP A 109 11.23 -22.28 -32.47
CA ASP A 109 11.62 -22.14 -31.06
C ASP A 109 10.67 -21.19 -30.31
N TRP A 110 10.27 -20.09 -30.96
CA TRP A 110 9.33 -19.12 -30.41
C TRP A 110 7.90 -19.38 -30.95
N PRO A 111 6.85 -19.37 -30.10
CA PRO A 111 6.85 -19.17 -28.64
C PRO A 111 6.70 -20.49 -27.85
N GLU A 112 7.03 -21.64 -28.44
CA GLU A 112 6.70 -22.95 -27.86
C GLU A 112 7.82 -23.59 -27.02
N LYS A 113 9.10 -23.29 -27.32
CA LYS A 113 10.27 -23.96 -26.72
C LYS A 113 11.20 -22.98 -25.98
N PRO A 114 10.77 -22.44 -24.83
CA PRO A 114 11.65 -21.61 -24.01
C PRO A 114 12.79 -22.42 -23.41
N THR A 115 13.92 -21.76 -23.20
CA THR A 115 15.06 -22.28 -22.43
C THR A 115 14.72 -22.37 -20.93
N VAL A 116 13.93 -21.44 -20.41
CA VAL A 116 13.46 -21.42 -19.01
C VAL A 116 11.95 -21.18 -18.98
N ARG A 117 11.22 -21.99 -18.22
CA ARG A 117 9.81 -21.76 -17.89
C ARG A 117 9.66 -21.70 -16.37
N MET A 118 9.07 -20.63 -15.86
CA MET A 118 8.78 -20.45 -14.45
C MET A 118 7.42 -19.76 -14.27
N SER A 119 6.96 -19.69 -13.03
CA SER A 119 5.69 -19.05 -12.68
C SER A 119 5.83 -18.32 -11.35
N SER A 120 5.29 -17.11 -11.28
CA SER A 120 5.46 -16.19 -10.14
C SER A 120 4.10 -15.72 -9.64
N ARG A 121 3.90 -15.75 -8.31
CA ARG A 121 2.80 -15.03 -7.66
C ARG A 121 3.05 -13.52 -7.62
N ALA A 122 4.31 -13.11 -7.61
CA ALA A 122 4.65 -11.71 -7.72
C ALA A 122 4.45 -11.24 -9.17
N VAL A 123 3.60 -10.24 -9.35
CA VAL A 123 3.41 -9.50 -10.62
C VAL A 123 4.64 -8.62 -10.94
N ARG A 124 5.75 -8.79 -10.19
CA ARG A 124 7.10 -8.37 -10.58
C ARG A 124 7.80 -9.58 -11.17
N VAL A 125 8.21 -9.48 -12.44
CA VAL A 125 9.21 -10.39 -12.98
C VAL A 125 10.42 -9.59 -13.42
N ILE A 126 11.59 -10.04 -12.96
CA ILE A 126 12.90 -9.46 -13.25
C ILE A 126 13.59 -10.46 -14.16
N THR A 127 13.96 -10.06 -15.37
CA THR A 127 14.72 -10.93 -16.27
C THR A 127 16.18 -11.02 -15.81
N GLY A 128 16.78 -12.20 -15.90
CA GLY A 128 18.11 -12.48 -15.33
C GLY A 128 19.28 -12.04 -16.22
N HIS A 129 19.07 -12.01 -17.53
CA HIS A 129 20.14 -11.99 -18.51
C HIS A 129 20.46 -10.59 -19.05
N ILE A 130 21.75 -10.36 -19.29
CA ILE A 130 22.30 -9.05 -19.66
C ILE A 130 22.33 -8.79 -21.17
N TYR A 131 22.30 -9.80 -22.04
CA TYR A 131 22.33 -9.62 -23.50
C TYR A 131 21.50 -10.68 -24.26
N HIS A 132 20.97 -10.30 -25.43
CA HIS A 132 20.39 -11.16 -26.49
C HIS A 132 19.33 -12.22 -26.16
N PHE A 133 18.71 -12.20 -24.97
CA PHE A 133 17.55 -13.07 -24.68
C PHE A 133 16.24 -12.54 -25.30
N GLY A 134 15.23 -13.41 -25.35
CA GLY A 134 13.81 -13.08 -25.51
C GLY A 134 13.01 -13.57 -24.31
N ALA A 135 11.94 -12.88 -23.93
CA ALA A 135 11.04 -13.32 -22.86
C ALA A 135 9.57 -13.07 -23.19
N ARG A 136 8.72 -13.95 -22.66
CA ARG A 136 7.26 -13.81 -22.68
C ARG A 136 6.73 -13.90 -21.25
N LEU A 137 6.06 -12.83 -20.80
CA LEU A 137 5.23 -12.87 -19.59
C LEU A 137 3.76 -12.99 -20.02
N TYR A 138 3.04 -14.03 -19.56
CA TYR A 138 1.70 -14.31 -20.06
C TYR A 138 0.78 -14.95 -19.03
N GLY A 139 -0.51 -14.87 -19.32
CA GLY A 139 -1.55 -15.51 -18.53
C GLY A 139 -2.88 -14.78 -18.65
N TYR A 140 -3.71 -14.95 -17.63
CA TYR A 140 -4.99 -14.30 -17.50
C TYR A 140 -4.87 -13.12 -16.54
N LEU A 141 -5.78 -12.15 -16.62
CA LEU A 141 -5.98 -11.06 -15.66
C LEU A 141 -7.46 -11.06 -15.26
N HIS A 142 -7.73 -11.13 -13.97
CA HIS A 142 -9.06 -10.88 -13.41
C HIS A 142 -8.96 -9.63 -12.51
N PRO A 143 -9.43 -8.46 -12.94
CA PRO A 143 -9.31 -7.24 -12.15
C PRO A 143 -10.13 -7.39 -10.85
N PRO A 144 -9.59 -7.08 -9.65
CA PRO A 144 -10.40 -7.04 -8.44
C PRO A 144 -11.45 -5.92 -8.47
N VAL A 145 -11.10 -4.77 -9.08
CA VAL A 145 -11.97 -3.59 -9.19
C VAL A 145 -12.07 -3.12 -10.65
N THR A 146 -13.20 -2.53 -11.03
CA THR A 146 -13.29 -1.87 -12.34
C THR A 146 -12.53 -0.55 -12.31
N GLY A 147 -11.52 -0.39 -13.17
CA GLY A 147 -10.60 0.74 -13.10
C GLY A 147 -9.69 0.92 -14.31
N LEU A 148 -8.82 1.92 -14.24
CA LEU A 148 -7.68 2.04 -15.15
C LEU A 148 -6.53 1.23 -14.55
N TYR A 149 -5.98 0.33 -15.37
CA TYR A 149 -4.82 -0.48 -15.05
C TYR A 149 -3.66 -0.04 -15.91
N TRP A 150 -2.51 0.19 -15.30
CA TRP A 150 -1.30 0.55 -15.99
C TRP A 150 -0.39 -0.68 -16.15
N PHE A 151 0.49 -0.61 -17.14
CA PHE A 151 1.54 -1.59 -17.38
C PHE A 151 2.83 -0.86 -17.73
N SER A 152 3.97 -1.22 -17.15
CA SER A 152 5.25 -0.61 -17.47
C SER A 152 6.38 -1.63 -17.45
N VAL A 153 7.47 -1.29 -18.15
CA VAL A 153 8.76 -1.96 -18.03
C VAL A 153 9.80 -0.95 -17.57
N ASN A 154 10.60 -1.35 -16.60
CA ASN A 154 11.79 -0.62 -16.18
C ASN A 154 13.03 -1.41 -16.61
N SER A 155 13.92 -0.80 -17.39
CA SER A 155 15.17 -1.42 -17.81
C SER A 155 16.38 -0.65 -17.25
N SER A 156 17.26 -1.37 -16.58
CA SER A 156 18.54 -0.87 -16.07
C SER A 156 19.64 -1.14 -17.09
N LEU A 157 20.07 -0.11 -17.83
CA LEU A 157 21.10 -0.23 -18.85
C LEU A 157 22.11 0.91 -18.84
N SER A 158 23.32 0.57 -19.25
CA SER A 158 24.39 1.50 -19.61
C SER A 158 24.47 1.73 -21.12
N GLU A 159 24.20 0.71 -21.95
CA GLU A 159 24.29 0.74 -23.42
C GLU A 159 23.29 -0.27 -24.04
N GLY A 160 22.87 -0.08 -25.30
CA GLY A 160 22.11 -1.06 -26.09
C GLY A 160 20.66 -0.68 -26.45
N ALA A 161 19.94 -1.57 -27.16
CA ALA A 161 18.55 -1.37 -27.56
C ALA A 161 17.60 -2.49 -27.07
N TYR A 162 16.38 -2.15 -26.68
CA TYR A 162 15.34 -3.10 -26.26
C TYR A 162 14.01 -2.83 -26.96
N SER A 163 13.22 -3.90 -27.14
CA SER A 163 11.89 -3.84 -27.77
C SER A 163 10.87 -4.61 -26.94
N ILE A 164 9.67 -4.04 -26.80
CA ILE A 164 8.61 -4.55 -25.94
C ILE A 164 7.27 -4.41 -26.65
N GLU A 165 6.45 -5.45 -26.60
CA GLU A 165 5.06 -5.39 -27.03
C GLU A 165 4.10 -5.90 -25.96
N LEU A 166 2.96 -5.22 -25.82
CA LEU A 166 1.83 -5.66 -24.99
C LEU A 166 0.66 -6.07 -25.89
N TRP A 167 0.22 -7.31 -25.70
CA TRP A 167 -0.93 -7.91 -26.34
C TRP A 167 -1.96 -8.25 -25.26
N ILE A 168 -3.23 -7.86 -25.47
CA ILE A 168 -4.31 -8.22 -24.53
C ILE A 168 -5.65 -8.38 -25.25
N SER A 169 -6.31 -9.49 -24.95
CA SER A 169 -7.63 -9.85 -25.42
C SER A 169 -8.70 -9.07 -24.67
N ARG A 170 -9.90 -8.89 -25.26
CA ARG A 170 -11.08 -8.35 -24.55
C ARG A 170 -11.86 -9.43 -23.78
N SER A 171 -11.29 -10.63 -23.67
CA SER A 171 -11.88 -11.84 -23.10
C SER A 171 -10.79 -12.79 -22.61
N SER A 172 -11.18 -13.92 -22.03
CA SER A 172 -10.26 -15.01 -21.69
C SER A 172 -9.70 -15.76 -22.91
N ASP A 173 -10.20 -15.49 -24.13
CA ASP A 173 -9.75 -16.16 -25.34
C ASP A 173 -8.38 -15.62 -25.81
N PRO A 174 -7.31 -16.45 -25.84
CA PRO A 174 -5.99 -16.04 -26.29
C PRO A 174 -5.90 -15.79 -27.80
N THR A 175 -6.80 -16.35 -28.61
CA THR A 175 -6.82 -16.11 -30.06
C THR A 175 -7.26 -14.69 -30.41
N LYS A 176 -7.89 -13.99 -29.47
CA LYS A 176 -8.41 -12.61 -29.61
C LYS A 176 -7.45 -11.54 -29.05
N LEU A 177 -6.16 -11.88 -28.88
CA LEU A 177 -5.13 -10.90 -28.53
C LEU A 177 -5.07 -9.76 -29.55
N VAL A 178 -5.02 -8.52 -29.04
CA VAL A 178 -4.77 -7.32 -29.85
C VAL A 178 -3.57 -6.59 -29.28
N LYS A 179 -2.59 -6.26 -30.13
CA LYS A 179 -1.46 -5.41 -29.77
C LYS A 179 -1.97 -4.04 -29.32
N ARG A 180 -1.71 -3.68 -28.06
CA ARG A 180 -2.06 -2.36 -27.48
C ARG A 180 -0.90 -1.39 -27.49
N PHE A 181 0.32 -1.90 -27.55
CA PHE A 181 1.53 -1.11 -27.45
C PHE A 181 2.70 -1.87 -28.07
N ASN A 182 3.56 -1.11 -28.73
CA ASN A 182 4.91 -1.49 -29.13
C ASN A 182 5.81 -0.30 -28.75
N VAL A 183 6.94 -0.58 -28.11
CA VAL A 183 8.01 0.37 -27.92
C VAL A 183 9.32 -0.30 -28.30
N THR A 184 10.14 0.41 -29.05
CA THR A 184 11.56 0.09 -29.21
C THR A 184 12.37 1.32 -28.82
N TYR A 185 13.36 1.12 -27.94
CA TYR A 185 14.31 2.16 -27.55
C TYR A 185 15.72 1.72 -27.93
N ALA A 186 16.45 2.58 -28.62
CA ALA A 186 17.91 2.53 -28.70
C ALA A 186 18.50 3.50 -27.66
N ILE A 187 19.56 3.09 -26.96
CA ILE A 187 20.27 3.91 -25.98
C ILE A 187 21.59 4.36 -26.60
N GLU A 188 21.66 5.64 -26.96
CA GLU A 188 22.87 6.30 -27.50
C GLU A 188 23.78 6.91 -26.43
N GLU A 189 23.33 7.00 -25.17
CA GLU A 189 24.08 7.62 -24.07
C GLU A 189 24.11 6.78 -22.78
N LYS A 190 25.27 6.77 -22.13
CA LYS A 190 25.53 6.20 -20.81
C LYS A 190 24.83 7.00 -19.70
N ASN A 191 23.53 6.78 -19.49
CA ASN A 191 22.91 7.21 -18.23
C ASN A 191 21.67 6.40 -17.79
N CYS A 192 21.53 6.32 -16.47
CA CYS A 192 20.73 5.38 -15.66
C CYS A 192 19.31 4.99 -16.13
N SER A 193 18.95 3.75 -15.75
CA SER A 193 17.59 3.18 -15.55
C SER A 193 16.42 3.94 -16.20
N LYS A 194 16.02 3.53 -17.41
CA LYS A 194 14.90 4.12 -18.13
C LYS A 194 13.61 3.32 -17.86
N ILE A 195 12.62 3.99 -17.28
CA ILE A 195 11.25 3.50 -17.13
C ILE A 195 10.46 3.88 -18.38
N THR A 196 9.84 2.91 -19.07
CA THR A 196 8.90 3.21 -20.16
C THR A 196 7.69 3.96 -19.61
N ASN A 197 7.15 4.94 -20.34
CA ASN A 197 5.87 5.56 -19.96
C ASN A 197 4.79 4.49 -19.76
N PRO A 198 4.11 4.44 -18.60
CA PRO A 198 3.12 3.40 -18.31
C PRO A 198 1.92 3.45 -19.27
N ILE A 199 1.49 2.28 -19.73
CA ILE A 199 0.37 2.07 -20.66
C ILE A 199 -0.89 1.87 -19.86
N PHE A 200 -1.88 2.77 -19.97
CA PHE A 200 -3.13 2.66 -19.22
C PHE A 200 -4.25 2.00 -20.06
N ILE A 201 -4.84 0.93 -19.54
CA ILE A 201 -5.93 0.16 -20.13
C ILE A 201 -7.08 0.09 -19.12
N LYS A 202 -8.30 0.42 -19.54
CA LYS A 202 -9.48 0.28 -18.67
C LYS A 202 -9.92 -1.19 -18.65
N LEU A 203 -9.90 -1.81 -17.47
CA LEU A 203 -10.37 -3.18 -17.24
C LEU A 203 -11.56 -3.16 -16.27
N ALA A 204 -12.49 -4.10 -16.43
CA ALA A 204 -13.65 -4.27 -15.56
C ALA A 204 -13.59 -5.62 -14.84
N ASN A 205 -13.91 -5.62 -13.54
CA ASN A 205 -13.81 -6.78 -12.65
C ASN A 205 -14.80 -7.91 -12.92
N GLN A 206 -15.78 -7.68 -13.79
CA GLN A 206 -16.71 -8.69 -14.29
C GLN A 206 -16.17 -9.54 -15.45
N PHE A 207 -14.94 -9.28 -15.93
CA PHE A 207 -14.35 -9.98 -17.06
C PHE A 207 -12.94 -10.53 -16.72
N ILE A 208 -12.60 -11.63 -17.38
CA ILE A 208 -11.23 -12.17 -17.43
C ILE A 208 -10.63 -11.80 -18.78
N TYR A 209 -9.37 -11.39 -18.80
CA TYR A 209 -8.62 -10.97 -19.98
C TYR A 209 -7.39 -11.85 -20.15
N TYR A 210 -7.11 -12.41 -21.33
CA TYR A 210 -5.80 -13.02 -21.62
C TYR A 210 -4.80 -11.97 -22.10
N PHE A 211 -3.55 -12.01 -21.63
CA PHE A 211 -2.49 -11.06 -21.98
C PHE A 211 -1.14 -11.74 -22.23
N GLU A 212 -0.32 -11.09 -23.07
CA GLU A 212 1.10 -11.43 -23.28
C GLU A 212 1.94 -10.14 -23.36
N PHE A 213 3.06 -10.13 -22.64
CA PHE A 213 4.17 -9.21 -22.87
C PHE A 213 5.28 -9.96 -23.57
N HIS A 214 5.74 -9.43 -24.70
CA HIS A 214 6.96 -9.89 -25.35
C HIS A 214 8.06 -8.87 -25.10
N VAL A 215 9.23 -9.34 -24.72
CA VAL A 215 10.41 -8.51 -24.46
C VAL A 215 11.59 -9.09 -25.24
N LYS A 216 12.26 -8.25 -26.03
CA LYS A 216 13.54 -8.57 -26.67
C LYS A 216 14.63 -7.69 -26.09
N SER A 217 15.72 -8.37 -25.70
CA SER A 217 16.98 -7.80 -25.24
C SER A 217 16.90 -7.04 -23.92
N PHE A 218 17.92 -7.28 -23.08
CA PHE A 218 18.24 -6.57 -21.85
C PHE A 218 17.32 -6.71 -20.63
N LYS A 219 17.95 -6.55 -19.46
CA LYS A 219 17.31 -6.68 -18.15
C LYS A 219 16.08 -5.79 -18.04
N ALA A 220 14.92 -6.43 -17.89
CA ALA A 220 13.62 -5.80 -17.80
C ALA A 220 12.94 -6.19 -16.49
N VAL A 221 12.28 -5.22 -15.88
CA VAL A 221 11.38 -5.41 -14.74
C VAL A 221 9.98 -5.05 -15.22
N LEU A 222 9.16 -6.06 -15.45
CA LEU A 222 7.78 -5.87 -15.88
C LEU A 222 6.88 -5.75 -14.66
N ASP A 223 6.13 -4.65 -14.64
CA ASP A 223 5.19 -4.32 -13.58
C ASP A 223 3.80 -4.00 -14.20
N ILE A 224 2.73 -4.55 -13.62
CA ILE A 224 1.33 -4.24 -13.96
C ILE A 224 0.72 -3.49 -12.76
N GLY A 225 -0.46 -2.86 -12.86
CA GLY A 225 -1.17 -2.42 -11.66
C GLY A 225 -2.43 -1.58 -11.79
N VAL A 226 -3.14 -1.38 -10.68
CA VAL A 226 -4.26 -0.43 -10.54
C VAL A 226 -3.73 1.01 -10.52
N GLN A 227 -4.41 1.92 -11.22
CA GLN A 227 -4.19 3.35 -11.07
C GLN A 227 -4.82 3.87 -9.77
N VAL A 228 -3.98 4.13 -8.77
CA VAL A 228 -4.37 4.90 -7.58
C VAL A 228 -4.57 6.37 -7.99
N ARG A 229 -5.62 7.02 -7.47
CA ARG A 229 -6.06 8.34 -7.94
C ARG A 229 -5.27 9.46 -7.28
N GLU A 230 -4.71 10.35 -8.08
CA GLU A 230 -4.15 11.61 -7.57
C GLU A 230 -5.28 12.60 -7.27
N SER A 231 -5.26 13.15 -6.06
CA SER A 231 -6.13 14.25 -5.67
C SER A 231 -5.62 15.59 -6.22
N GLY A 232 -6.55 16.53 -6.47
CA GLY A 232 -6.21 17.94 -6.64
C GLY A 232 -6.59 18.75 -5.42
N ILE A 233 -6.04 19.95 -5.24
CA ILE A 233 -6.33 20.82 -4.09
C ILE A 233 -6.65 22.28 -4.46
N PHE A 234 -7.39 22.96 -3.60
CA PHE A 234 -7.62 24.41 -3.57
C PHE A 234 -7.58 24.91 -2.10
N PRO A 235 -6.97 26.08 -1.79
CA PRO A 235 -6.06 26.84 -2.64
C PRO A 235 -4.90 25.95 -3.09
N TRP A 236 -4.27 26.34 -4.19
CA TRP A 236 -3.19 25.52 -4.72
C TRP A 236 -1.94 25.68 -3.86
N ASP A 237 -1.25 24.58 -3.60
CA ASP A 237 0.07 24.57 -2.99
C ASP A 237 1.07 25.15 -3.99
N GLU A 238 1.29 26.47 -3.94
CA GLU A 238 2.31 27.18 -4.73
C GLU A 238 3.76 26.77 -4.39
N ASN A 239 3.92 25.70 -3.59
CA ASN A 239 5.15 25.02 -3.24
C ASN A 239 5.84 24.45 -4.49
N LYS A 240 6.56 25.34 -5.17
CA LYS A 240 7.47 25.05 -6.26
C LYS A 240 8.76 24.44 -5.71
N TYR A 241 8.72 23.15 -5.45
CA TYR A 241 9.93 22.39 -5.21
C TYR A 241 10.80 22.32 -6.47
N VAL A 242 12.12 22.22 -6.32
CA VAL A 242 13.07 22.21 -7.44
C VAL A 242 13.78 20.85 -7.52
N TYR A 243 14.13 20.45 -8.74
CA TYR A 243 15.04 19.32 -9.02
C TYR A 243 15.86 19.60 -10.27
N ASN A 244 17.19 19.60 -10.20
CA ASN A 244 18.06 19.84 -11.35
C ASN A 244 17.60 21.06 -12.18
N ASN A 245 17.32 22.19 -11.49
CA ASN A 245 16.81 23.44 -12.04
C ASN A 245 15.44 23.34 -12.76
N LYS A 246 14.59 22.37 -12.40
CA LYS A 246 13.23 22.19 -12.94
C LYS A 246 12.19 22.15 -11.83
N GLU A 247 11.09 22.89 -12.00
CA GLU A 247 9.97 22.91 -11.06
C GLU A 247 9.31 21.51 -10.93
N ARG A 248 9.01 21.12 -9.68
CA ARG A 248 8.38 19.86 -9.27
C ARG A 248 7.09 20.16 -8.52
N PHE A 249 6.05 20.52 -9.27
CA PHE A 249 4.72 20.82 -8.72
C PHE A 249 4.19 19.72 -7.78
N GLY A 250 3.57 20.16 -6.68
CA GLY A 250 2.87 19.32 -5.71
C GLY A 250 1.57 18.76 -6.26
N ASN A 251 0.45 19.11 -5.63
CA ASN A 251 -0.85 18.56 -5.99
C ASN A 251 -1.39 19.17 -7.29
N ARG A 252 -2.37 18.50 -7.91
CA ARG A 252 -3.05 19.06 -9.08
C ARG A 252 -3.84 20.29 -8.66
N ARG A 253 -3.57 21.44 -9.28
CA ARG A 253 -4.36 22.67 -9.09
C ARG A 253 -5.85 22.43 -9.40
N ILE A 254 -6.70 22.78 -8.45
CA ILE A 254 -8.12 23.05 -8.68
C ILE A 254 -8.26 24.56 -8.89
N THR A 255 -9.07 24.95 -9.87
CA THR A 255 -9.30 26.38 -10.15
C THR A 255 -10.28 26.96 -9.14
N GLU A 256 -10.13 28.25 -8.83
CA GLU A 256 -11.08 28.97 -7.98
C GLU A 256 -12.52 28.86 -8.52
N SER A 257 -12.71 28.89 -9.84
CA SER A 257 -14.02 28.68 -10.48
C SER A 257 -14.67 27.34 -10.11
N VAL A 258 -13.90 26.27 -9.92
CA VAL A 258 -14.42 24.97 -9.45
C VAL A 258 -14.73 25.02 -7.96
N ALA A 259 -13.83 25.59 -7.15
CA ALA A 259 -14.06 25.73 -5.70
C ALA A 259 -15.31 26.59 -5.38
N GLN A 260 -15.46 27.75 -6.04
CA GLN A 260 -16.65 28.60 -5.94
C GLN A 260 -17.91 27.89 -6.44
N SER A 261 -17.84 27.12 -7.54
CA SER A 261 -18.99 26.32 -8.01
C SER A 261 -19.43 25.30 -6.96
N VAL A 262 -18.49 24.62 -6.30
CA VAL A 262 -18.79 23.65 -5.23
C VAL A 262 -19.35 24.36 -3.98
N LEU A 263 -18.78 25.51 -3.58
CA LEU A 263 -19.28 26.33 -2.46
C LEU A 263 -20.72 26.79 -2.68
N LEU A 264 -21.06 27.27 -3.89
CA LEU A 264 -22.42 27.70 -4.23
C LEU A 264 -23.42 26.53 -4.18
N LEU A 265 -23.04 25.36 -4.69
CA LEU A 265 -23.86 24.15 -4.58
C LEU A 265 -24.03 23.70 -3.12
N TYR A 266 -22.96 23.77 -2.32
CA TYR A 266 -23.01 23.37 -0.91
C TYR A 266 -23.91 24.30 -0.10
N ARG A 267 -23.72 25.63 -0.23
CA ARG A 267 -24.58 26.66 0.37
C ARG A 267 -26.06 26.45 0.04
N LYS A 268 -26.37 26.13 -1.23
CA LYS A 268 -27.75 25.89 -1.70
C LYS A 268 -28.41 24.67 -1.06
N GLU A 269 -27.65 23.61 -0.78
CA GLU A 269 -28.20 22.44 -0.08
C GLU A 269 -28.23 22.67 1.44
N PHE A 270 -27.17 23.25 2.02
CA PHE A 270 -27.03 23.54 3.45
C PHE A 270 -28.16 24.45 3.98
N SER A 271 -28.52 25.51 3.25
CA SER A 271 -29.57 26.45 3.66
C SER A 271 -30.99 25.85 3.70
N LYS A 272 -31.20 24.66 3.13
CA LYS A 272 -32.46 23.91 3.26
C LYS A 272 -32.61 23.21 4.62
N PHE A 273 -31.49 22.92 5.27
CA PHE A 273 -31.44 22.21 6.55
C PHE A 273 -31.12 23.15 7.72
N TYR A 274 -30.43 24.26 7.47
CA TYR A 274 -30.05 25.24 8.50
C TYR A 274 -30.41 26.67 8.06
N THR A 275 -31.41 27.26 8.70
CA THR A 275 -31.86 28.66 8.45
C THR A 275 -30.97 29.69 9.14
N ASN A 276 -30.45 29.34 10.31
CA ASN A 276 -29.78 30.27 11.22
C ASN A 276 -28.23 30.19 11.16
N ARG A 277 -27.69 29.28 10.34
CA ARG A 277 -26.24 29.07 10.16
C ARG A 277 -25.84 29.38 8.72
N LYS A 278 -24.63 29.89 8.52
CA LYS A 278 -24.15 30.30 7.18
C LYS A 278 -22.74 29.80 6.90
N VAL A 279 -22.53 29.18 5.74
CA VAL A 279 -21.18 28.79 5.29
C VAL A 279 -20.45 30.03 4.78
N LYS A 280 -19.45 30.51 5.54
CA LYS A 280 -18.65 31.72 5.22
C LYS A 280 -17.76 31.51 3.99
N GLY A 281 -17.14 30.33 3.86
CA GLY A 281 -16.27 30.01 2.73
C GLY A 281 -15.73 28.59 2.79
N ILE A 282 -14.95 28.23 1.78
CA ILE A 282 -14.07 27.05 1.75
C ILE A 282 -12.64 27.59 1.82
N HIS A 283 -11.88 27.20 2.83
CA HIS A 283 -10.46 27.57 2.96
C HIS A 283 -9.51 26.46 2.49
N TYR A 284 -9.98 25.21 2.46
CA TYR A 284 -9.26 24.09 1.84
C TYR A 284 -10.25 23.10 1.21
N LEU A 285 -9.89 22.52 0.07
CA LEU A 285 -10.72 21.59 -0.69
C LEU A 285 -9.85 20.60 -1.43
N VAL A 286 -10.21 19.32 -1.38
CA VAL A 286 -9.50 18.24 -2.06
C VAL A 286 -10.43 17.50 -3.01
N GLU A 287 -10.09 17.35 -4.30
CA GLU A 287 -10.89 16.64 -5.31
C GLU A 287 -10.24 15.31 -5.72
N THR A 288 -10.91 14.20 -5.40
CA THR A 288 -10.66 12.89 -6.04
C THR A 288 -11.63 12.70 -7.21
N LYS A 289 -11.12 12.70 -8.44
CA LYS A 289 -11.94 12.71 -9.66
C LYS A 289 -12.14 11.33 -10.27
N ASP A 290 -13.40 10.94 -10.51
CA ASP A 290 -13.79 9.78 -11.30
C ASP A 290 -14.31 10.22 -12.69
N GLN A 291 -13.61 9.83 -13.76
CA GLN A 291 -14.04 10.15 -15.12
C GLN A 291 -15.36 9.47 -15.52
N SER A 292 -15.69 8.33 -14.91
CA SER A 292 -16.92 7.58 -15.21
C SER A 292 -18.11 8.10 -14.38
N TYR A 293 -17.89 8.33 -13.08
CA TYR A 293 -19.00 8.54 -12.14
C TYR A 293 -19.18 9.98 -11.65
N GLY A 294 -18.12 10.74 -11.39
CA GLY A 294 -18.19 12.08 -10.79
C GLY A 294 -16.98 12.44 -9.92
N SER A 295 -16.98 13.60 -9.28
CA SER A 295 -15.91 14.03 -8.37
C SER A 295 -16.33 13.93 -6.91
N ARG A 296 -15.50 13.32 -6.07
CA ARG A 296 -15.61 13.39 -4.60
C ARG A 296 -14.75 14.54 -4.11
N PHE A 297 -15.30 15.32 -3.19
CA PHE A 297 -14.61 16.43 -2.55
C PHE A 297 -14.55 16.24 -1.04
N LEU A 298 -13.40 16.51 -0.42
CA LEU A 298 -13.34 16.94 0.98
C LEU A 298 -13.42 18.46 0.98
N LEU A 299 -14.36 19.04 1.72
CA LEU A 299 -14.52 20.49 1.87
C LEU A 299 -14.16 20.89 3.29
N GLU A 300 -13.23 21.82 3.46
CA GLU A 300 -12.92 22.44 4.74
C GLU A 300 -13.43 23.88 4.74
N MET A 301 -14.30 24.17 5.70
CA MET A 301 -15.23 25.29 5.65
C MET A 301 -15.40 25.96 7.01
N ASP A 302 -15.56 27.27 6.96
CA ASP A 302 -16.00 28.07 8.09
C ASP A 302 -17.54 28.16 8.10
N ILE A 303 -18.16 27.70 9.19
CA ILE A 303 -19.61 27.86 9.43
C ILE A 303 -19.80 28.93 10.50
N GLN A 304 -20.55 29.98 10.15
CA GLN A 304 -21.08 30.93 11.11
C GLN A 304 -22.24 30.29 11.88
N LEU A 305 -22.14 30.31 13.20
CA LEU A 305 -23.15 29.88 14.16
C LEU A 305 -24.14 31.01 14.49
N GLU A 306 -25.23 30.67 15.18
CA GLU A 306 -26.35 31.59 15.45
C GLU A 306 -25.93 32.77 16.35
N ASN A 307 -24.98 32.54 17.26
CA ASN A 307 -24.39 33.54 18.15
C ASN A 307 -23.32 34.43 17.47
N GLY A 308 -23.06 34.23 16.17
CA GLY A 308 -22.07 34.97 15.39
C GLY A 308 -20.69 34.31 15.30
N ASP A 309 -20.40 33.34 16.18
CA ASP A 309 -19.13 32.59 16.22
C ASP A 309 -18.87 31.84 14.92
N THR A 310 -17.62 31.43 14.71
CA THR A 310 -17.20 30.66 13.53
C THR A 310 -16.63 29.32 13.96
N MET A 311 -17.14 28.25 13.36
CA MET A 311 -16.71 26.87 13.60
C MET A 311 -16.17 26.29 12.31
N GLN A 312 -14.95 25.75 12.35
CA GLN A 312 -14.36 25.01 11.24
C GLN A 312 -14.92 23.59 11.17
N THR A 313 -15.25 23.15 9.96
CA THR A 313 -15.69 21.77 9.70
C THR A 313 -15.05 21.23 8.42
N SER A 314 -14.85 19.92 8.37
CA SER A 314 -14.38 19.22 7.18
C SER A 314 -15.38 18.11 6.84
N GLU A 315 -15.90 18.08 5.60
CA GLU A 315 -16.96 17.14 5.18
C GLU A 315 -16.74 16.57 3.77
N TYR A 316 -17.07 15.28 3.59
CA TYR A 316 -17.06 14.64 2.27
C TYR A 316 -18.39 14.82 1.54
N VAL A 317 -18.31 15.36 0.32
CA VAL A 317 -19.44 15.48 -0.61
C VAL A 317 -19.08 14.91 -1.98
N TYR A 318 -20.10 14.64 -2.79
CA TYR A 318 -19.95 14.02 -4.10
C TYR A 318 -20.79 14.74 -5.17
N LEU A 319 -20.16 15.00 -6.32
CA LEU A 319 -20.78 15.61 -7.48
C LEU A 319 -20.81 14.59 -8.65
N PRO A 320 -21.94 13.90 -8.87
CA PRO A 320 -22.08 12.90 -9.93
C PRO A 320 -22.13 13.50 -11.33
N ASN A 321 -21.42 12.91 -12.29
CA ASN A 321 -21.44 13.29 -13.72
C ASN A 321 -22.86 13.25 -14.31
N LYS A 322 -23.66 12.25 -13.91
CA LYS A 322 -25.02 12.01 -14.43
C LYS A 322 -26.10 12.94 -13.84
N LYS A 323 -25.85 13.62 -12.71
CA LYS A 323 -26.77 14.60 -12.09
C LYS A 323 -26.04 15.92 -11.88
N ARG A 324 -25.79 16.64 -13.00
CA ARG A 324 -25.12 17.95 -12.97
C ARG A 324 -25.86 18.90 -12.01
N GLY A 325 -25.10 19.58 -11.15
CA GLY A 325 -25.63 20.64 -10.29
C GLY A 325 -26.32 20.20 -8.99
N ARG A 326 -26.13 18.96 -8.52
CA ARG A 326 -26.56 18.53 -7.18
C ARG A 326 -25.44 17.81 -6.44
N LEU A 327 -25.00 18.37 -5.31
CA LEU A 327 -24.13 17.66 -4.38
C LEU A 327 -24.91 16.59 -3.60
N CYS A 328 -24.21 15.52 -3.24
CA CYS A 328 -24.73 14.41 -2.46
C CYS A 328 -23.75 14.07 -1.34
N HIS A 329 -24.24 13.75 -0.14
CA HIS A 329 -23.42 13.06 0.86
C HIS A 329 -23.20 11.61 0.42
N THR A 330 -22.04 11.06 0.78
CA THR A 330 -21.72 9.65 0.53
C THR A 330 -22.10 8.83 1.75
N LEU A 331 -23.05 7.90 1.56
CA LEU A 331 -23.56 7.05 2.64
C LEU A 331 -22.43 6.17 3.19
N ASN A 332 -22.31 6.11 4.52
CA ASN A 332 -21.26 5.36 5.22
C ASN A 332 -19.83 5.74 4.79
N PHE A 333 -19.62 7.01 4.45
CA PHE A 333 -18.32 7.57 4.07
C PHE A 333 -18.09 8.87 4.87
N GLN A 334 -17.92 8.74 6.18
CA GLN A 334 -17.64 9.83 7.09
C GLN A 334 -16.36 9.51 7.87
N TRP A 335 -15.48 10.49 7.97
CA TRP A 335 -14.25 10.39 8.76
C TRP A 335 -14.59 10.59 10.25
N LYS A 336 -13.82 9.97 11.14
CA LYS A 336 -14.03 10.06 12.59
C LYS A 336 -12.99 11.01 13.17
N ARG A 337 -13.42 12.03 13.92
CA ARG A 337 -12.53 13.14 14.36
C ARG A 337 -11.61 12.80 15.54
N ASN A 338 -12.15 12.11 16.55
CA ASN A 338 -11.48 11.90 17.84
C ASN A 338 -11.16 10.41 18.06
N ILE A 339 -10.78 9.70 16.99
CA ILE A 339 -10.28 8.32 17.10
C ILE A 339 -8.78 8.31 17.26
N ASN A 340 -8.29 7.32 18.00
CA ASN A 340 -6.86 7.17 18.24
C ASN A 340 -6.12 6.83 16.94
N VAL A 341 -4.99 7.48 16.71
CA VAL A 341 -4.05 7.20 15.62
C VAL A 341 -2.76 6.65 16.21
N TYR A 342 -2.44 5.40 15.90
CA TYR A 342 -1.17 4.78 16.27
C TYR A 342 -0.14 5.04 15.16
N ILE A 343 0.86 5.86 15.45
CA ILE A 343 1.99 6.13 14.56
C ILE A 343 3.05 5.06 14.80
N VAL A 344 3.25 4.14 13.85
CA VAL A 344 4.10 2.96 14.03
C VAL A 344 5.39 3.10 13.23
N VAL A 345 6.53 2.94 13.90
CA VAL A 345 7.88 2.93 13.30
C VAL A 345 8.69 1.75 13.82
N SER A 346 9.59 1.23 12.98
CA SER A 346 10.55 0.18 13.35
C SER A 346 11.98 0.67 13.16
N VAL A 347 12.87 0.42 14.11
CA VAL A 347 14.24 0.97 14.13
C VAL A 347 15.28 -0.07 14.54
N LYS A 348 16.51 0.11 14.03
CA LYS A 348 17.75 -0.39 14.60
C LYS A 348 18.86 0.63 14.34
N ASP A 349 19.63 0.98 15.38
CA ASP A 349 20.90 1.74 15.32
C ASP A 349 20.81 3.05 14.49
N LEU A 350 19.76 3.85 14.76
CA LEU A 350 19.44 5.12 14.07
C LEU A 350 18.94 6.19 15.07
N GLY A 351 19.61 6.34 16.20
CA GLY A 351 19.16 7.15 17.34
C GLY A 351 18.93 8.63 17.06
N GLU A 352 19.78 9.28 16.27
CA GLU A 352 19.55 10.69 15.90
C GLU A 352 18.26 10.88 15.06
N TRP A 353 17.86 9.87 14.27
CA TRP A 353 16.57 9.88 13.58
C TRP A 353 15.39 9.61 14.50
N ILE A 354 15.58 8.84 15.57
CA ILE A 354 14.57 8.72 16.64
C ILE A 354 14.38 10.07 17.34
N LYS A 355 15.45 10.77 17.71
CA LYS A 355 15.35 12.12 18.31
C LYS A 355 14.62 13.09 17.40
N HIS A 356 14.98 13.11 16.11
CA HIS A 356 14.28 13.92 15.12
C HIS A 356 12.79 13.56 15.03
N LEU A 357 12.43 12.27 15.01
CA LEU A 357 11.04 11.84 15.00
C LEU A 357 10.29 12.25 16.29
N ILE A 358 10.91 12.11 17.47
CA ILE A 358 10.33 12.55 18.74
C ILE A 358 10.04 14.05 18.70
N HIS A 359 10.97 14.89 18.21
CA HIS A 359 10.75 16.32 18.02
C HIS A 359 9.58 16.61 17.07
N ASN A 360 9.50 15.94 15.90
CA ASN A 360 8.35 16.08 14.99
C ASN A 360 7.01 15.77 15.69
N MET A 361 6.95 14.70 16.49
CA MET A 361 5.73 14.34 17.22
C MET A 361 5.39 15.32 18.35
N VAL A 362 6.41 15.91 18.99
CA VAL A 362 6.29 16.96 20.00
C VAL A 362 5.77 18.26 19.39
N ASP A 363 6.29 18.67 18.22
CA ASP A 363 5.84 19.88 17.50
C ASP A 363 4.38 19.74 17.04
N ILE A 364 4.00 18.57 16.51
CA ILE A 364 2.59 18.23 16.22
C ILE A 364 1.73 18.35 17.48
N TYR A 365 2.17 17.79 18.62
CA TYR A 365 1.41 17.86 19.87
C TYR A 365 1.26 19.31 20.37
N HIS A 366 2.32 20.12 20.33
CA HIS A 366 2.26 21.51 20.78
C HIS A 366 1.43 22.40 19.84
N ALA A 367 1.48 22.17 18.52
CA ALA A 367 0.71 22.94 17.55
C ALA A 367 -0.80 22.61 17.58
N THR A 368 -1.17 21.36 17.90
CA THR A 368 -2.56 20.88 17.80
C THR A 368 -3.26 20.63 19.14
N ASN A 369 -2.49 20.42 20.22
CA ASN A 369 -2.96 19.88 21.52
C ASN A 369 -3.76 18.57 21.38
N ASP A 370 -3.52 17.81 20.31
CA ASP A 370 -4.21 16.55 20.02
C ASP A 370 -3.70 15.43 20.94
N LYS A 371 -4.61 14.80 21.69
CA LYS A 371 -4.33 13.69 22.62
C LYS A 371 -4.78 12.33 22.08
N HIS A 372 -5.35 12.29 20.88
CA HIS A 372 -5.86 11.10 20.24
C HIS A 372 -4.85 10.50 19.25
N PHE A 373 -3.56 10.51 19.59
CA PHE A 373 -2.53 9.75 18.88
C PHE A 373 -1.49 9.18 19.85
N GLN A 374 -0.80 8.12 19.44
CA GLN A 374 0.26 7.48 20.22
C GLN A 374 1.41 7.07 19.29
N LEU A 375 2.65 7.40 19.68
CA LEU A 375 3.86 6.97 18.97
C LEU A 375 4.26 5.55 19.43
N VAL A 376 4.37 4.59 18.51
CA VAL A 376 4.78 3.21 18.79
C VAL A 376 6.10 2.95 18.08
N ILE A 377 7.18 2.87 18.86
CA ILE A 377 8.54 2.58 18.39
C ILE A 377 8.83 1.11 18.64
N VAL A 378 9.17 0.38 17.58
CA VAL A 378 9.60 -1.03 17.65
C VAL A 378 11.10 -1.10 17.41
N ASP A 379 11.84 -1.31 18.48
CA ASP A 379 13.29 -1.26 18.52
C ASP A 379 13.91 -2.66 18.45
N TYR A 380 14.87 -2.85 17.54
CA TYR A 380 15.65 -4.08 17.38
C TYR A 380 16.95 -4.04 18.19
N SER A 381 16.82 -3.72 19.48
CA SER A 381 17.94 -3.53 20.41
C SER A 381 18.97 -2.55 19.84
N SER A 382 18.61 -1.26 19.75
CA SER A 382 19.54 -0.23 19.29
C SER A 382 20.59 0.08 20.36
N ASP A 383 21.87 0.08 19.98
CA ASP A 383 22.98 0.33 20.91
C ASP A 383 23.38 1.82 21.00
N ASP A 384 22.88 2.66 20.10
CA ASP A 384 23.29 4.07 19.94
C ASP A 384 22.41 5.09 20.70
N ILE A 385 21.33 4.65 21.37
CA ILE A 385 20.37 5.54 22.04
C ILE A 385 19.56 4.83 23.14
N ASP A 386 19.26 5.54 24.23
CA ASP A 386 18.19 5.14 25.17
C ASP A 386 16.87 5.81 24.76
N ILE A 387 16.11 5.11 23.92
CA ILE A 387 14.82 5.56 23.39
C ILE A 387 13.82 5.87 24.53
N THR A 388 13.88 5.11 25.63
CA THR A 388 12.92 5.27 26.73
C THR A 388 13.23 6.54 27.52
N LYS A 389 14.52 6.83 27.76
CA LYS A 389 14.95 8.08 28.38
C LYS A 389 14.56 9.30 27.54
N GLU A 390 14.85 9.29 26.25
CA GLU A 390 14.54 10.41 25.35
C GLU A 390 13.03 10.70 25.28
N LEU A 391 12.19 9.66 25.30
CA LEU A 391 10.74 9.80 25.38
C LEU A 391 10.24 10.30 26.75
N LEU A 392 10.89 9.91 27.85
CA LEU A 392 10.58 10.41 29.20
C LEU A 392 10.98 11.88 29.42
N GLU A 393 12.05 12.33 28.75
CA GLU A 393 12.51 13.72 28.76
C GLU A 393 11.74 14.62 27.78
N SER A 394 11.00 14.02 26.83
CA SER A 394 10.11 14.72 25.90
C SER A 394 8.77 15.16 26.53
N SER A 395 8.10 16.13 25.90
CA SER A 395 6.74 16.56 26.27
C SER A 395 5.61 15.70 25.68
N LEU A 396 5.94 14.60 24.99
CA LEU A 396 4.98 13.77 24.25
C LEU A 396 4.15 12.90 25.22
N PRO A 397 2.82 13.04 25.30
CA PRO A 397 2.03 12.43 26.37
C PRO A 397 1.79 10.93 26.20
N HIS A 398 1.83 10.42 24.96
CA HIS A 398 1.42 9.07 24.62
C HIS A 398 2.43 8.42 23.67
N TRP A 399 3.19 7.47 24.20
CA TRP A 399 4.15 6.67 23.44
C TRP A 399 4.20 5.22 23.94
N LYS A 400 4.87 4.36 23.18
CA LYS A 400 5.17 2.98 23.53
C LYS A 400 6.47 2.54 22.85
N VAL A 401 7.40 1.99 23.63
CA VAL A 401 8.55 1.23 23.10
C VAL A 401 8.25 -0.27 23.21
N ILE A 402 8.55 -1.01 22.14
CA ILE A 402 8.51 -2.47 22.03
C ILE A 402 9.92 -2.91 21.62
N SER A 403 10.56 -3.77 22.41
CA SER A 403 11.88 -4.31 22.06
C SER A 403 11.73 -5.68 21.38
N LEU A 404 12.47 -5.90 20.31
CA LEU A 404 12.59 -7.17 19.58
C LEU A 404 14.06 -7.56 19.47
N GLU A 405 14.35 -8.85 19.62
CA GLU A 405 15.71 -9.38 19.47
C GLU A 405 15.99 -9.84 18.04
N GLY A 406 17.27 -9.83 17.66
CA GLY A 406 17.78 -10.42 16.42
C GLY A 406 17.93 -9.43 15.25
N PRO A 407 18.11 -9.93 14.01
CA PRO A 407 18.37 -9.08 12.85
C PRO A 407 17.15 -8.21 12.50
N PHE A 408 17.41 -6.94 12.16
CA PHE A 408 16.40 -5.96 11.81
C PHE A 408 15.46 -6.45 10.69
N SER A 409 14.17 -6.22 10.88
CA SER A 409 13.12 -6.55 9.92
C SER A 409 12.04 -5.49 9.96
N ARG A 410 11.99 -4.59 8.96
CA ARG A 410 10.94 -3.57 8.86
C ARG A 410 9.53 -4.17 8.84
N SER A 411 9.32 -5.24 8.07
CA SER A 411 8.01 -5.89 7.94
C SER A 411 7.54 -6.52 9.26
N ALA A 412 8.41 -7.26 9.95
CA ALA A 412 8.09 -7.84 11.26
C ALA A 412 7.94 -6.78 12.35
N GLY A 413 8.83 -5.78 12.37
CA GLY A 413 8.80 -4.69 13.35
C GLY A 413 7.55 -3.83 13.24
N LEU A 414 7.21 -3.37 12.03
CA LEU A 414 5.98 -2.61 11.81
C LEU A 414 4.73 -3.45 12.12
N GLN A 415 4.72 -4.74 11.78
CA GLN A 415 3.58 -5.60 12.15
C GLN A 415 3.44 -5.73 13.68
N ALA A 416 4.53 -5.99 14.41
CA ALA A 416 4.50 -6.07 15.87
C ALA A 416 4.02 -4.75 16.53
N GLY A 417 4.35 -3.60 15.94
CA GLY A 417 3.83 -2.29 16.39
C GLY A 417 2.35 -2.07 16.06
N VAL A 418 1.86 -2.63 14.95
CA VAL A 418 0.43 -2.67 14.62
C VAL A 418 -0.35 -3.68 15.47
N ASP A 419 0.29 -4.76 15.92
CA ASP A 419 -0.33 -5.76 16.80
C ASP A 419 -0.54 -5.24 18.23
N TYR A 420 0.24 -4.24 18.66
CA TYR A 420 0.02 -3.51 19.92
C TYR A 420 -1.28 -2.68 19.91
N ALA A 421 -1.71 -2.18 18.75
CA ALA A 421 -2.93 -1.38 18.61
C ALA A 421 -4.18 -2.28 18.67
N SER A 422 -4.71 -2.54 19.88
CA SER A 422 -5.80 -3.51 20.09
C SER A 422 -7.21 -3.00 19.78
N ASP A 423 -7.43 -1.69 19.66
CA ASP A 423 -8.74 -1.15 19.27
C ASP A 423 -8.92 -1.17 17.74
N ASN A 424 -9.81 -2.04 17.26
CA ASN A 424 -10.18 -2.14 15.86
C ASN A 424 -10.79 -0.85 15.27
N ASN A 425 -11.31 0.07 16.11
CA ASN A 425 -11.87 1.36 15.68
C ASN A 425 -10.81 2.47 15.53
N SER A 426 -9.55 2.18 15.89
CA SER A 426 -8.42 3.10 15.71
C SER A 426 -7.87 3.07 14.29
N ILE A 427 -7.05 4.07 13.94
CA ILE A 427 -6.21 4.03 12.73
C ILE A 427 -4.80 3.64 13.14
N VAL A 428 -4.20 2.71 12.41
CA VAL A 428 -2.76 2.44 12.43
C VAL A 428 -2.13 3.08 11.19
N MET A 429 -1.07 3.86 11.40
CA MET A 429 -0.32 4.57 10.37
C MET A 429 1.16 4.21 10.51
N THR A 430 1.64 3.33 9.63
CA THR A 430 3.07 2.97 9.57
C THR A 430 3.84 4.03 8.79
N ILE A 431 5.02 4.41 9.28
CA ILE A 431 5.88 5.45 8.68
C ILE A 431 7.31 4.95 8.38
N ASP A 432 8.10 5.82 7.74
CA ASP A 432 9.56 5.74 7.71
C ASP A 432 10.11 6.62 8.87
N MET A 433 11.40 6.51 9.17
CA MET A 433 12.07 7.22 10.25
C MET A 433 12.72 8.53 9.77
N HIS A 434 13.15 8.56 8.51
CA HIS A 434 13.90 9.67 7.91
C HIS A 434 12.98 10.80 7.42
N LEU A 435 12.03 11.26 8.26
CA LEU A 435 10.94 12.14 7.85
C LEU A 435 10.88 13.46 8.63
N THR A 436 10.60 14.56 7.92
CA THR A 436 9.89 15.72 8.48
C THR A 436 8.39 15.48 8.30
N LEU A 437 7.59 15.67 9.36
CA LEU A 437 6.14 15.51 9.34
C LEU A 437 5.42 16.88 9.42
N PRO A 438 4.38 17.12 8.60
CA PRO A 438 3.55 18.32 8.71
C PRO A 438 2.82 18.41 10.06
N LEU A 439 2.57 19.63 10.56
CA LEU A 439 1.86 19.86 11.82
C LEU A 439 0.41 19.33 11.80
N ASP A 440 -0.23 19.28 10.61
CA ASP A 440 -1.58 18.75 10.41
C ASP A 440 -1.61 17.22 10.14
N PHE A 441 -0.47 16.53 10.21
CA PHE A 441 -0.34 15.15 9.73
C PHE A 441 -1.33 14.17 10.37
N ILE A 442 -1.59 14.27 11.68
CA ILE A 442 -2.52 13.38 12.40
C ILE A 442 -3.97 13.61 11.98
N ASP A 443 -4.39 14.87 11.86
CA ASP A 443 -5.71 15.24 11.39
C ASP A 443 -5.91 14.85 9.91
N SER A 444 -4.87 15.03 9.09
CA SER A 444 -4.81 14.55 7.71
C SER A 444 -4.94 13.02 7.61
N VAL A 445 -4.32 12.26 8.52
CA VAL A 445 -4.50 10.80 8.62
C VAL A 445 -5.96 10.44 8.92
N ARG A 446 -6.62 11.12 9.86
CA ARG A 446 -8.04 10.86 10.18
C ARG A 446 -8.97 11.24 9.03
N LYS A 447 -8.80 12.42 8.44
CA LYS A 447 -9.60 12.92 7.30
C LYS A 447 -9.52 12.02 6.08
N HIS A 448 -8.37 11.41 5.83
CA HIS A 448 -8.13 10.62 4.61
C HIS A 448 -8.24 9.10 4.80
N THR A 449 -8.73 8.65 5.97
CA THR A 449 -8.96 7.24 6.27
C THR A 449 -10.43 7.00 6.63
N ILE A 450 -11.12 6.08 5.95
CA ILE A 450 -12.54 5.76 6.11
C ILE A 450 -12.70 4.25 6.25
N GLU A 451 -13.26 3.81 7.37
CA GLU A 451 -13.39 2.39 7.71
C GLU A 451 -14.16 1.61 6.65
N GLY A 452 -13.57 0.52 6.16
CA GLY A 452 -14.13 -0.34 5.12
C GLY A 452 -14.22 0.28 3.73
N LYS A 453 -13.61 1.46 3.51
CA LYS A 453 -13.74 2.23 2.25
C LYS A 453 -12.46 2.87 1.74
N MET A 454 -11.64 3.48 2.61
CA MET A 454 -10.50 4.29 2.18
C MET A 454 -9.32 4.19 3.15
N ALA A 455 -8.14 3.85 2.63
CA ALA A 455 -6.86 3.93 3.32
C ALA A 455 -6.07 5.17 2.84
N TYR A 456 -5.13 5.65 3.65
CA TYR A 456 -4.30 6.81 3.39
C TYR A 456 -2.86 6.41 3.06
N ALA A 457 -2.30 6.90 1.96
CA ALA A 457 -0.90 6.68 1.60
C ALA A 457 -0.29 7.98 1.03
N PRO A 458 0.10 8.93 1.89
CA PRO A 458 0.67 10.21 1.45
C PRO A 458 1.99 10.02 0.69
N MET A 459 2.24 10.91 -0.26
CA MET A 459 3.50 11.00 -0.98
C MET A 459 4.41 12.02 -0.29
N PHE A 460 5.64 11.62 0.04
CA PHE A 460 6.68 12.52 0.53
C PHE A 460 7.53 13.09 -0.61
N PHE A 461 8.09 14.28 -0.37
CA PHE A 461 9.13 14.85 -1.23
C PHE A 461 10.49 14.34 -0.74
N LYS A 462 11.13 13.47 -1.54
CA LYS A 462 12.43 12.91 -1.20
C LYS A 462 13.53 13.91 -1.54
N LEU A 463 14.26 14.35 -0.52
CA LEU A 463 15.38 15.27 -0.65
C LEU A 463 16.57 14.62 -1.38
N SER A 464 17.31 15.44 -2.12
CA SER A 464 18.62 15.12 -2.68
C SER A 464 19.68 15.07 -1.57
N GLU A 465 20.84 14.45 -1.84
CA GLU A 465 21.95 14.38 -0.87
C GLU A 465 22.45 15.79 -0.51
N GLY A 466 22.55 16.08 0.80
CA GLY A 466 22.97 17.40 1.31
C GLY A 466 21.85 18.46 1.40
N PHE A 467 20.62 18.15 1.01
CA PHE A 467 19.47 19.06 1.10
C PHE A 467 18.61 18.79 2.35
N SER A 468 17.80 19.77 2.76
CA SER A 468 16.99 19.75 3.99
C SER A 468 15.63 20.43 3.78
N GLU A 469 14.75 20.39 4.78
CA GLU A 469 13.48 21.14 4.76
C GLU A 469 13.64 22.66 4.57
N ASN A 470 14.79 23.22 4.96
CA ASN A 470 15.11 24.66 4.83
C ASN A 470 15.86 25.00 3.53
N ASN A 471 16.37 24.00 2.82
CA ASN A 471 17.03 24.14 1.52
C ASN A 471 16.64 22.93 0.67
N VAL A 472 15.58 23.07 -0.14
CA VAL A 472 14.89 21.93 -0.76
C VAL A 472 15.24 21.75 -2.24
N ASP A 473 16.03 20.72 -2.54
CA ASP A 473 16.09 20.06 -3.86
C ASP A 473 15.76 18.57 -3.67
N GLY A 474 15.07 17.97 -4.64
CA GLY A 474 14.68 16.56 -4.56
C GLY A 474 13.53 16.21 -5.50
N TYR A 475 12.78 15.16 -5.22
CA TYR A 475 11.64 14.76 -6.05
C TYR A 475 10.52 14.08 -5.26
N TRP A 476 9.28 14.29 -5.70
CA TRP A 476 8.13 13.53 -5.21
C TRP A 476 8.33 12.04 -5.47
N GLN A 477 8.36 11.24 -4.40
CA GLN A 477 8.47 9.78 -4.49
C GLN A 477 7.08 9.18 -4.80
N ILE A 478 6.59 9.40 -6.02
CA ILE A 478 5.22 9.03 -6.41
C ILE A 478 4.99 7.51 -6.37
N GLY A 479 6.04 6.71 -6.57
CA GLY A 479 6.02 5.24 -6.50
C GLY A 479 6.47 4.65 -5.16
N THR A 480 6.05 5.21 -4.02
CA THR A 480 6.25 4.59 -2.69
C THR A 480 4.94 4.52 -1.90
N PHE A 481 4.84 3.53 -1.02
CA PHE A 481 3.77 3.41 -0.03
C PHE A 481 4.35 3.00 1.33
N GLY A 482 5.62 3.36 1.59
CA GLY A 482 6.26 3.14 2.89
C GLY A 482 5.56 3.86 4.05
N LEU A 483 4.81 4.93 3.75
CA LEU A 483 3.82 5.54 4.64
C LEU A 483 2.44 5.00 4.27
N PHE A 484 1.76 4.37 5.21
CA PHE A 484 0.46 3.73 4.98
C PHE A 484 -0.41 3.71 6.23
N GLY A 485 -1.64 4.20 6.10
CA GLY A 485 -2.61 4.30 7.18
C GLY A 485 -3.94 3.66 6.81
N MET A 486 -4.51 2.84 7.69
CA MET A 486 -5.88 2.35 7.59
C MET A 486 -6.47 2.06 8.97
N PHE A 487 -7.80 1.86 9.04
CA PHE A 487 -8.41 1.37 10.27
C PHE A 487 -7.81 0.02 10.67
N LYS A 488 -7.62 -0.21 11.96
CA LYS A 488 -7.11 -1.50 12.46
C LYS A 488 -8.05 -2.65 12.05
N SER A 489 -9.37 -2.43 12.06
CA SER A 489 -10.35 -3.40 11.51
C SER A 489 -10.13 -3.76 10.03
N ASP A 490 -9.67 -2.82 9.20
CA ASP A 490 -9.29 -3.06 7.80
C ASP A 490 -7.93 -3.76 7.69
N TRP A 491 -6.96 -3.39 8.55
CA TRP A 491 -5.63 -4.02 8.62
C TRP A 491 -5.72 -5.52 8.93
N GLU A 492 -6.58 -5.89 9.89
CA GLU A 492 -6.88 -7.28 10.21
C GLU A 492 -7.57 -8.02 9.06
N ARG A 493 -8.54 -7.38 8.40
CA ARG A 493 -9.25 -7.95 7.24
C ARG A 493 -8.32 -8.20 6.04
N VAL A 494 -7.24 -7.42 5.92
CA VAL A 494 -6.18 -7.57 4.92
C VAL A 494 -5.16 -8.66 5.31
N GLY A 495 -5.03 -8.97 6.60
CA GLY A 495 -4.05 -9.91 7.14
C GLY A 495 -2.67 -9.33 7.39
N GLY A 496 -2.57 -8.01 7.61
CA GLY A 496 -1.31 -7.32 7.96
C GLY A 496 -0.19 -7.39 6.92
N PHE A 497 1.08 -7.21 7.33
CA PHE A 497 2.23 -7.43 6.45
C PHE A 497 2.51 -8.93 6.23
N ASP A 498 2.93 -9.30 5.02
CA ASP A 498 3.50 -10.63 4.77
C ASP A 498 4.92 -10.72 5.34
N VAL A 499 5.00 -10.95 6.64
CA VAL A 499 6.28 -11.08 7.37
C VAL A 499 7.07 -12.29 6.90
N ILE A 500 6.43 -13.33 6.34
CA ILE A 500 7.11 -14.56 5.90
C ILE A 500 7.95 -14.27 4.64
N ASN A 501 7.35 -13.69 3.60
CA ASN A 501 8.03 -13.46 2.33
C ASN A 501 8.94 -12.22 2.32
N TYR A 502 8.75 -11.30 3.29
CA TYR A 502 9.47 -10.03 3.34
C TYR A 502 10.30 -9.81 4.62
N LYS A 503 10.55 -10.83 5.46
CA LYS A 503 11.26 -10.65 6.74
C LYS A 503 12.62 -9.95 6.58
N TYR A 504 13.46 -10.44 5.68
CA TYR A 504 14.84 -9.95 5.46
C TYR A 504 15.06 -9.45 4.03
N ARG A 505 13.99 -8.93 3.40
CA ARG A 505 14.03 -8.38 2.05
C ARG A 505 13.83 -6.87 2.09
N TRP A 506 14.76 -6.13 1.49
CA TRP A 506 14.55 -4.70 1.26
C TRP A 506 13.51 -4.49 0.16
N GLY A 507 12.33 -4.00 0.55
CA GLY A 507 11.30 -3.46 -0.35
C GLY A 507 10.40 -4.52 -0.99
N GLY A 508 9.15 -4.12 -1.24
CA GLY A 508 8.12 -4.98 -1.83
C GLY A 508 7.04 -5.39 -0.84
N GLU A 509 7.29 -5.24 0.46
CA GLU A 509 6.35 -5.50 1.55
C GLU A 509 5.20 -4.49 1.57
N ASP A 510 5.53 -3.23 1.30
CA ASP A 510 4.53 -2.20 1.06
C ASP A 510 3.76 -2.49 -0.23
N TRP A 511 4.41 -3.09 -1.24
CA TRP A 511 3.78 -3.51 -2.50
C TRP A 511 2.73 -4.60 -2.31
N ASP A 512 3.09 -5.66 -1.59
CA ASP A 512 2.15 -6.72 -1.23
C ASP A 512 0.96 -6.21 -0.39
N LEU A 513 1.19 -5.33 0.58
CA LEU A 513 0.13 -4.79 1.43
C LEU A 513 -0.95 -4.05 0.63
N LEU A 514 -0.57 -3.11 -0.26
CA LEU A 514 -1.57 -2.38 -1.06
C LEU A 514 -2.32 -3.30 -2.03
N ASP A 515 -1.64 -4.28 -2.65
CA ASP A 515 -2.30 -5.20 -3.58
C ASP A 515 -3.46 -5.93 -2.86
N ARG A 516 -3.24 -6.33 -1.60
CA ARG A 516 -4.26 -6.93 -0.75
C ARG A 516 -5.33 -5.92 -0.27
N VAL A 517 -4.97 -4.69 0.10
CA VAL A 517 -5.93 -3.60 0.43
C VAL A 517 -6.88 -3.33 -0.74
N VAL A 518 -6.37 -3.20 -1.96
CA VAL A 518 -7.19 -2.92 -3.15
C VAL A 518 -7.99 -4.15 -3.59
N SER A 519 -7.48 -5.38 -3.37
CA SER A 519 -8.21 -6.59 -3.72
C SER A 519 -9.51 -6.78 -2.93
N ILE A 520 -9.55 -6.30 -1.68
CA ILE A 520 -10.76 -6.28 -0.84
C ILE A 520 -11.65 -5.03 -1.05
N GLY A 521 -11.33 -4.19 -2.05
CA GLY A 521 -12.17 -3.05 -2.46
C GLY A 521 -11.99 -1.77 -1.65
N ILE A 522 -10.92 -1.64 -0.85
CA ILE A 522 -10.57 -0.38 -0.19
C ILE A 522 -9.87 0.53 -1.22
N GLU A 523 -10.36 1.77 -1.35
CA GLU A 523 -9.68 2.81 -2.13
C GLU A 523 -8.45 3.31 -1.37
N VAL A 524 -7.37 3.66 -2.07
CA VAL A 524 -6.22 4.30 -1.42
C VAL A 524 -6.10 5.75 -1.87
N PHE A 525 -6.20 6.65 -0.90
CA PHE A 525 -6.10 8.07 -1.10
C PHE A 525 -4.63 8.51 -1.09
N ARG A 526 -4.24 9.31 -2.08
CA ARG A 526 -2.89 9.88 -2.18
C ARG A 526 -2.95 11.38 -2.43
N VAL A 527 -2.21 12.11 -1.62
CA VAL A 527 -1.94 13.55 -1.71
C VAL A 527 -0.44 13.76 -1.53
N ARG A 528 0.06 14.95 -1.86
CA ARG A 528 1.44 15.39 -1.65
C ARG A 528 1.43 16.47 -0.55
N PRO A 529 1.51 16.13 0.75
CA PRO A 529 1.40 17.14 1.80
C PRO A 529 2.58 18.12 1.73
N PRO A 530 2.34 19.45 1.78
CA PRO A 530 3.36 20.43 2.08
C PRO A 530 4.15 20.05 3.33
N GLY A 531 5.48 20.16 3.30
CA GLY A 531 6.34 19.90 4.45
C GLY A 531 6.60 18.41 4.78
N LEU A 532 5.97 17.46 4.08
CA LEU A 532 6.29 16.04 4.24
C LEU A 532 7.54 15.67 3.44
N PHE A 533 8.70 15.77 4.08
CA PHE A 533 10.00 15.47 3.49
C PHE A 533 10.49 14.07 3.89
N HIS A 534 11.27 13.45 3.00
CA HIS A 534 12.07 12.26 3.31
C HIS A 534 13.53 12.57 3.03
N TYR A 535 14.37 12.44 4.05
CA TYR A 535 15.78 12.78 3.96
C TYR A 535 16.55 11.73 3.15
N TYR A 536 17.55 12.20 2.39
CA TYR A 536 18.44 11.29 1.69
C TYR A 536 19.25 10.45 2.69
N HIS A 537 19.17 9.13 2.54
CA HIS A 537 20.03 8.18 3.20
C HIS A 537 20.47 7.11 2.19
N THR A 538 21.63 6.49 2.43
CA THR A 538 22.08 5.33 1.64
C THR A 538 21.42 4.04 2.14
N ARG A 539 21.68 2.91 1.48
CA ARG A 539 21.26 1.58 1.97
C ARG A 539 22.33 0.88 2.82
N ALA A 540 23.54 1.44 2.90
CA ALA A 540 24.60 0.87 3.73
C ALA A 540 24.24 1.05 5.22
N GLY A 541 24.63 0.10 6.06
CA GLY A 541 24.35 0.13 7.52
C GLY A 541 22.95 -0.34 7.91
N MET A 542 21.89 0.14 7.26
CA MET A 542 20.53 0.08 7.82
C MET A 542 19.87 -1.32 7.97
N TRP A 543 20.44 -2.39 7.41
CA TRP A 543 19.87 -3.76 7.46
C TRP A 543 20.93 -4.84 7.69
N GLY A 544 22.03 -4.53 8.39
CA GLY A 544 23.05 -5.53 8.72
C GLY A 544 23.77 -6.13 7.50
N PHE A 545 23.68 -5.50 6.33
CA PHE A 545 24.50 -5.85 5.16
C PHE A 545 25.97 -5.46 5.44
N HIS A 546 26.66 -6.28 6.22
CA HIS A 546 28.10 -6.47 6.10
C HIS A 546 28.37 -7.16 4.76
N GLY A 547 28.19 -6.41 3.67
CA GLY A 547 28.73 -6.79 2.39
C GLY A 547 30.24 -6.88 2.54
N ASN A 548 30.81 -8.07 2.34
CA ASN A 548 32.25 -8.22 2.15
C ASN A 548 32.68 -7.17 1.13
N LYS A 549 33.65 -6.31 1.50
CA LYS A 549 34.31 -5.41 0.56
C LYS A 549 35.00 -6.29 -0.49
N LEU A 550 34.32 -6.54 -1.61
CA LEU A 550 35.00 -6.78 -2.86
C LEU A 550 35.63 -5.44 -3.25
N SER A 551 36.90 -5.29 -2.88
CA SER A 551 37.78 -4.29 -3.47
C SER A 551 37.79 -4.50 -4.99
N CYS A 552 37.72 -3.40 -5.74
CA CYS A 552 38.03 -3.39 -7.17
C CYS A 552 39.47 -3.85 -7.42
#